data_AF-D3A0W2-F1
#
_entry.id   AF-D3A0W2-F1
#
_cell.length_a   1.000
_cell.length_b   1.000
_cell.length_c   1.000
_cell.angle_alpha   90.00
_cell.angle_beta   90.00
_cell.angle_gamma   90.00
#
_symmetry.space_group_name_H-M   'P 1'
#
loop_
_entity.id
_entity.type
_entity.pdbx_description
1 polymer ?
#
loop_
_entity_poly.entity_id
_entity_poly.type
_entity_poly.pdbx_seq_one_letter_code
_entity_poly.pdbx_strand_id
1 'polypeptide(L)'
;MKTQKERLIEKIENAESRKQDWHRAEIVAAVRKRGKTITALSIESGLSANTLKSALQFKYPKGERIISDFLGVPPQEIWPSRYPEQV
;
A
#
# COMPACT_ATOMS: atom_id res chain seq x y z
N MET A 1 8.00 32.67 -19.70
CA MET A 1 7.58 31.57 -20.61
C MET A 1 8.35 30.32 -20.18
N LYS A 2 7.66 29.28 -19.69
CA LYS A 2 8.35 28.08 -19.16
C LYS A 2 9.13 27.36 -20.27
N THR A 3 10.40 27.08 -20.01
CA THR A 3 11.32 26.37 -20.91
C THR A 3 10.92 24.89 -21.05
N GLN A 4 11.37 24.23 -22.12
CA GLN A 4 11.07 22.81 -22.34
C GLN A 4 11.54 21.91 -21.18
N LYS A 5 12.66 22.28 -20.54
CA LYS A 5 13.22 21.59 -19.37
C LYS A 5 12.29 21.70 -18.15
N GLU A 6 11.75 22.88 -17.87
CA GLU A 6 10.81 23.09 -16.75
C GLU A 6 9.50 22.34 -16.95
N ARG A 7 8.99 22.29 -18.20
CA ARG A 7 7.80 21.47 -18.52
C ARG A 7 8.05 19.98 -18.38
N LEU A 8 9.28 19.52 -18.63
CA LEU A 8 9.65 18.11 -18.47
C LEU A 8 9.72 17.74 -16.99
N ILE A 9 10.29 18.60 -16.14
CA ILE A 9 10.34 18.43 -14.68
C ILE A 9 8.92 18.40 -14.10
N GLU A 10 8.07 19.36 -14.47
CA GLU A 10 6.67 19.43 -14.01
C GLU A 10 5.85 18.19 -14.43
N LYS A 11 6.18 17.59 -15.59
CA LYS A 11 5.53 16.36 -16.06
C LYS A 11 6.02 15.12 -15.31
N ILE A 12 7.28 15.09 -14.90
CA ILE A 12 7.84 14.02 -14.06
C ILE A 12 7.27 14.11 -12.64
N GLU A 13 7.29 15.28 -12.01
CA GLU A 13 6.68 15.49 -10.68
C GLU A 13 5.19 15.14 -10.67
N ASN A 14 4.43 15.56 -11.69
CA ASN A 14 3.00 15.21 -11.78
C ASN A 14 2.76 13.72 -12.03
N ALA A 15 3.68 13.02 -12.71
CA ALA A 15 3.58 11.57 -12.90
C ALA A 15 3.94 10.80 -11.62
N GLU A 16 4.88 11.30 -10.83
CA GLU A 16 5.23 10.77 -9.50
C GLU A 16 4.17 11.09 -8.44
N SER A 17 3.40 12.17 -8.60
CA SER A 17 2.30 12.55 -7.70
C SER A 17 1.10 11.58 -7.73
N ARG A 18 1.03 10.69 -8.72
CA ARG A 18 0.09 9.57 -8.69
C ARG A 18 0.63 8.59 -7.66
N LYS A 19 0.21 8.73 -6.40
CA LYS A 19 0.52 7.79 -5.31
C LYS A 19 0.43 6.37 -5.88
N GLN A 20 1.56 5.68 -5.96
CA GLN A 20 1.62 4.30 -6.46
C GLN A 20 1.38 3.36 -5.29
N ASP A 21 0.74 2.21 -5.57
CA ASP A 21 0.62 1.15 -4.58
C ASP A 21 2.00 0.73 -4.08
N TRP A 22 2.13 0.56 -2.76
CA TRP A 22 3.36 0.08 -2.16
C TRP A 22 3.75 -1.25 -2.78
N HIS A 23 5.04 -1.45 -3.00
CA HIS A 23 5.51 -2.71 -3.50
C HIS A 23 5.25 -3.81 -2.45
N ARG A 24 4.83 -5.01 -2.88
CA ARG A 24 4.54 -6.14 -1.98
C ARG A 24 5.66 -6.43 -0.97
N ALA A 25 6.91 -6.26 -1.40
CA ALA A 25 8.08 -6.48 -0.55
C ALA A 25 8.22 -5.39 0.52
N GLU A 26 7.86 -4.14 0.22
CA GLU A 26 7.88 -3.04 1.18
C GLU A 26 6.82 -3.22 2.26
N ILE A 27 5.61 -3.67 1.90
CA ILE A 27 4.56 -4.00 2.87
C ILE A 27 5.06 -5.11 3.81
N VAL A 28 5.62 -6.19 3.24
CA VAL A 28 6.18 -7.29 4.04
C VAL A 28 7.35 -6.83 4.91
N ALA A 29 8.23 -5.98 4.38
CA ALA A 29 9.35 -5.42 5.12
C ALA A 29 8.89 -4.50 6.26
N ALA A 30 7.88 -3.65 6.03
CA ALA A 30 7.30 -2.77 7.04
C ALA A 30 6.67 -3.58 8.18
N VAL A 31 5.93 -4.64 7.85
CA VAL A 31 5.36 -5.55 8.85
C VAL A 31 6.46 -6.25 9.65
N ARG A 32 7.52 -6.70 8.98
CA ARG A 32 8.70 -7.30 9.62
C ARG A 32 9.50 -6.33 10.48
N LYS A 33 9.63 -5.07 10.07
CA LYS A 33 10.26 -4.00 10.86
C LYS A 33 9.52 -3.75 12.17
N ARG A 34 8.20 -3.97 12.20
CA ARG A 34 7.38 -3.96 13.43
C ARG A 34 7.39 -5.27 14.22
N GLY A 35 8.22 -6.24 13.82
CA GLY A 35 8.42 -7.49 14.54
C GLY A 35 7.38 -8.59 14.28
N LYS A 36 6.47 -8.42 13.30
CA LYS A 36 5.52 -9.47 12.92
C LYS A 36 5.74 -9.98 11.49
N THR A 37 5.11 -11.09 11.17
CA THR A 37 5.00 -11.59 9.79
C THR A 37 3.56 -11.49 9.32
N ILE A 38 3.34 -11.40 8.01
CA ILE A 38 1.98 -11.42 7.43
C ILE A 38 1.21 -12.67 7.87
N THR A 39 1.88 -13.82 7.95
CA THR A 39 1.28 -15.06 8.43
C THR A 39 0.82 -14.96 9.89
N ALA A 40 1.69 -14.44 10.77
CA ALA A 40 1.36 -14.25 12.19
C ALA A 40 0.19 -13.27 12.37
N LEU A 41 0.19 -12.18 11.59
CA LEU A 41 -0.90 -11.20 11.60
C LEU A 41 -2.23 -11.83 11.11
N SER A 42 -2.18 -12.73 10.14
CA SER A 42 -3.34 -13.49 9.67
C SER A 42 -3.95 -14.34 10.79
N ILE A 43 -3.10 -15.09 11.51
CA ILE A 43 -3.52 -15.96 12.62
C ILE A 43 -4.09 -15.15 13.77
N GLU A 44 -3.44 -14.05 14.15
CA GLU A 44 -3.89 -13.15 15.21
C GLU A 44 -5.25 -12.51 14.88
N SER A 45 -5.51 -12.28 13.59
CA SER A 45 -6.79 -11.77 13.10
C SER A 45 -7.88 -12.85 12.95
N GLY A 46 -7.61 -14.09 13.38
CA GLY A 46 -8.55 -15.22 13.26
C GLY A 46 -8.74 -15.74 11.84
N LEU A 47 -7.81 -15.44 10.92
CA LEU A 47 -7.84 -15.90 9.53
C LEU A 47 -6.85 -17.06 9.31
N SER A 48 -7.05 -17.79 8.22
CA SER A 48 -6.06 -18.82 7.83
C SER A 48 -4.72 -18.16 7.50
N ALA A 49 -3.61 -18.85 7.77
CA ALA A 49 -2.24 -18.39 7.54
C ALA A 49 -1.99 -17.81 6.12
N ASN A 50 -2.76 -18.26 5.12
CA ASN A 50 -2.58 -17.86 3.73
C ASN A 50 -3.55 -16.75 3.28
N THR A 51 -4.65 -16.53 4.00
CA THR A 51 -5.70 -15.57 3.61
C THR A 51 -5.14 -14.15 3.51
N LEU A 52 -4.31 -13.72 4.46
CA LEU A 52 -3.77 -12.35 4.43
C LEU A 52 -2.71 -12.14 3.34
N LYS A 53 -2.06 -13.21 2.84
CA LYS A 53 -1.16 -13.11 1.68
C LYS A 53 -1.92 -12.78 0.41
N SER A 54 -3.16 -13.27 0.27
CA SER A 54 -4.02 -12.93 -0.86
C SER A 54 -4.35 -11.44 -0.92
N ALA A 55 -4.34 -10.72 0.22
CA ALA A 55 -4.54 -9.27 0.27
C ALA A 55 -3.45 -8.47 -0.45
N LEU A 56 -2.22 -9.01 -0.48
CA LEU A 56 -1.10 -8.39 -1.19
C LEU A 56 -1.24 -8.49 -2.72
N GLN A 57 -2.01 -9.47 -3.21
CA GLN A 57 -2.16 -9.75 -4.63
C GLN A 57 -3.50 -9.25 -5.19
N PHE A 58 -4.60 -9.39 -4.45
CA PHE A 58 -5.95 -9.06 -4.89
C PHE A 58 -6.63 -8.08 -3.95
N LYS A 59 -7.63 -7.33 -4.45
CA LYS A 59 -8.43 -6.39 -3.64
C LYS A 59 -9.16 -7.17 -2.56
N TYR A 60 -8.71 -7.00 -1.32
CA TYR A 60 -9.29 -7.66 -0.15
C TYR A 60 -9.43 -6.66 0.99
N PRO A 61 -10.51 -5.86 1.00
CA PRO A 61 -10.63 -4.71 1.91
C PRO A 61 -10.45 -5.06 3.40
N LYS A 62 -10.91 -6.26 3.82
CA LYS A 62 -10.74 -6.73 5.20
C LYS A 62 -9.27 -6.99 5.55
N GLY A 63 -8.52 -7.64 4.66
CA GLY A 63 -7.10 -7.91 4.87
C GLY A 63 -6.22 -6.69 4.71
N GLU A 64 -6.54 -5.82 3.76
CA GLU A 64 -5.90 -4.51 3.60
C GLU A 64 -6.04 -3.69 4.88
N ARG A 65 -7.25 -3.67 5.49
CA ARG A 65 -7.50 -2.97 6.74
C ARG A 65 -6.71 -3.54 7.91
N ILE A 66 -6.61 -4.86 8.04
CA ILE A 66 -5.79 -5.51 9.07
C ILE A 66 -4.30 -5.09 8.94
N ILE A 67 -3.78 -5.08 7.71
CA ILE A 67 -2.39 -4.68 7.46
C ILE A 67 -2.21 -3.18 7.73
N SER A 68 -3.14 -2.35 7.27
CA SER A 68 -3.08 -0.90 7.43
C SER A 68 -3.18 -0.50 8.90
N ASP A 69 -4.09 -1.13 9.66
CA ASP A 69 -4.25 -0.94 11.11
C ASP A 69 -2.97 -1.37 11.85
N PHE A 70 -2.37 -2.51 11.48
CA PHE A 70 -1.09 -2.94 12.06
C PHE A 70 0.06 -2.00 11.73
N LEU A 71 0.07 -1.41 10.54
CA LEU A 71 1.04 -0.41 10.09
C LEU A 71 0.68 1.01 10.53
N GLY A 72 -0.48 1.24 11.16
CA GLY A 72 -0.93 2.57 11.60
C GLY A 72 -0.99 3.61 10.46
N VAL A 73 -1.13 3.16 9.22
CA VAL A 73 -1.30 4.02 8.03
C VAL A 73 -2.65 3.69 7.40
N PRO A 74 -3.33 4.63 6.74
CA PRO A 74 -4.57 4.33 6.06
C PRO A 74 -4.33 3.38 4.87
N PRO A 75 -5.27 2.48 4.55
CA PRO A 75 -5.11 1.55 3.42
C PRO A 75 -5.02 2.28 2.08
N GLN A 76 -5.50 3.52 2.00
CA GLN A 76 -5.41 4.42 0.85
C GLN A 76 -3.98 4.91 0.60
N GLU A 77 -3.12 4.92 1.62
CA GLU A 77 -1.70 5.29 1.49
C GLU A 77 -0.86 4.10 1.00
N ILE A 78 -1.24 2.89 1.39
CA ILE A 78 -0.59 1.64 0.93
C ILE A 78 -1.07 1.28 -0.48
N TRP A 79 -2.38 1.41 -0.75
CA TRP A 79 -3.02 1.06 -2.02
C TRP A 79 -3.85 2.21 -2.61
N PRO A 80 -3.23 3.36 -2.92
CA PRO A 80 -3.89 4.50 -3.56
C PRO A 80 -4.67 4.14 -4.83
N SER A 81 -4.20 3.17 -5.63
CA SER A 81 -4.91 2.72 -6.84
C SER A 81 -6.26 2.04 -6.52
N ARG A 82 -6.39 1.43 -5.34
CA ARG A 82 -7.59 0.67 -4.94
C ARG A 82 -8.66 1.53 -4.28
N TYR A 83 -8.27 2.70 -3.78
CA TYR A 83 -9.13 3.66 -3.10
C TYR A 83 -9.07 4.99 -3.85
N PRO A 84 -9.85 5.14 -4.94
CA PRO A 84 -10.01 6.44 -5.56
C PRO A 84 -10.57 7.39 -4.51
N GLU A 85 -9.85 8.49 -4.27
CA GLU A 85 -10.31 9.61 -3.45
C GLU A 85 -11.63 10.07 -4.09
N GLN A 86 -12.76 9.72 -3.46
CA GLN A 86 -14.06 10.21 -3.91
C GLN A 86 -14.06 11.71 -3.64
N VAL A 87 -13.87 12.46 -4.73
CA VAL A 87 -14.03 13.92 -4.81
C VAL A 87 -15.47 14.31 -4.45
#